data_AF-A0A7X9ECV2-F1
#
_entry.id   AF-A0A7X9ECV2-F1
#
_cell.length_a   1.000
_cell.length_b   1.000
_cell.length_c   1.000
_cell.angle_alpha   90.00
_cell.angle_beta   90.00
_cell.angle_gamma   90.00
#
_symmetry.space_group_name_H-M   'P 1'
#
loop_
_entity.id
_entity.type
_entity.pdbx_description
1 polymer ?
#
loop_
_entity_poly.entity_id
_entity_poly.type
_entity_poly.pdbx_seq_one_letter_code
_entity_poly.pdbx_strand_id
1 'polypeptide(L)'
;MITAGMVKQLRERTGVGMMDCKKALVETNGDMEKAVEYLREKGLATAAKKAGRVAAEGLVDAYIHGDGRIGVLVEVNVETDFAAKNQEFREFVKDIA
;
A
#
# COMPACT_ATOMS: atom_id res chain seq x y z
N MET A 1 -25.71 13.13 1.31
CA MET A 1 -24.77 13.96 0.52
C MET A 1 -23.37 13.70 1.04
N ILE A 2 -22.41 13.34 0.19
CA ILE A 2 -21.01 13.11 0.61
C ILE A 2 -20.28 14.46 0.60
N THR A 3 -19.75 14.86 1.76
CA THR A 3 -19.04 16.15 1.90
C THR A 3 -17.57 16.01 1.56
N ALA A 4 -16.93 17.12 1.16
CA ALA A 4 -15.48 17.14 0.93
C ALA A 4 -14.67 16.77 2.19
N GLY A 5 -15.19 17.09 3.37
CA GLY A 5 -14.58 16.72 4.66
C GLY A 5 -14.54 15.21 4.88
N MET A 6 -15.62 14.49 4.56
CA MET A 6 -15.66 13.02 4.67
C MET A 6 -14.65 12.36 3.73
N VAL A 7 -14.55 12.85 2.50
CA VAL A 7 -13.58 12.32 1.51
C VAL A 7 -12.15 12.56 2.00
N LYS A 8 -11.86 13.76 2.52
CA LYS A 8 -10.54 14.08 3.10
C LYS A 8 -10.20 13.16 4.27
N GLN A 9 -11.13 12.98 5.21
CA GLN A 9 -10.94 12.12 6.37
C GLN A 9 -10.68 10.66 5.97
N LEU A 10 -11.41 10.14 4.98
CA LEU A 10 -11.21 8.78 4.50
C LEU A 10 -9.84 8.61 3.81
N ARG A 11 -9.42 9.61 3.03
CA ARG A 11 -8.09 9.63 2.41
C ARG A 11 -6.98 9.64 3.46
N GLU A 12 -7.10 10.47 4.50
CA GLU A 12 -6.10 10.53 5.58
C GLU A 12 -5.99 9.20 6.34
N ARG A 13 -7.09 8.48 6.52
CA ARG A 13 -7.09 7.15 7.17
C ARG A 13 -6.50 6.03 6.30
N THR A 14 -6.64 6.12 4.98
CA THR A 14 -6.39 4.97 4.07
C THR A 14 -5.25 5.18 3.09
N GLY A 15 -4.82 6.43 2.87
CA GLY A 15 -3.85 6.79 1.83
C GLY A 15 -4.39 6.68 0.39
N VAL A 16 -5.65 6.28 0.21
CA VAL A 16 -6.24 6.04 -1.12
C VAL A 16 -6.55 7.36 -1.84
N GLY A 17 -6.49 7.35 -3.18
CA GLY A 17 -6.80 8.49 -4.02
C GLY A 17 -8.17 9.12 -3.75
N MET A 18 -8.27 10.44 -3.88
CA MET A 18 -9.45 11.24 -3.53
C MET A 18 -10.75 10.75 -4.21
N MET A 19 -10.66 10.38 -5.50
CA MET A 19 -11.83 9.92 -6.26
C MET A 19 -12.29 8.54 -5.85
N ASP A 20 -11.37 7.65 -5.48
CA ASP A 20 -11.73 6.33 -4.98
C ASP A 20 -12.34 6.42 -3.57
N CYS A 21 -11.84 7.31 -2.72
CA CYS A 21 -12.48 7.62 -1.42
C CYS A 21 -13.90 8.15 -1.61
N LYS A 22 -14.12 9.07 -2.55
CA LYS A 22 -15.45 9.59 -2.85
C LYS A 22 -16.39 8.50 -3.36
N LYS A 23 -15.92 7.64 -4.27
CA LYS A 23 -16.70 6.50 -4.78
C LYS A 23 -17.07 5.54 -3.67
N ALA A 24 -16.11 5.15 -2.83
CA ALA A 24 -16.36 4.26 -1.70
C ALA A 24 -17.45 4.82 -0.77
N LEU A 25 -17.34 6.12 -0.42
CA LEU A 25 -18.36 6.79 0.39
C LEU A 25 -19.75 6.84 -0.29
N VAL A 26 -19.82 6.93 -1.62
CA VAL A 26 -21.11 6.87 -2.33
C VAL A 26 -21.70 5.46 -2.26
N GLU A 27 -20.91 4.44 -2.53
CA GLU A 27 -21.34 3.03 -2.50
C GLU A 27 -21.75 2.56 -1.10
N THR A 28 -21.13 3.12 -0.06
CA THR A 28 -21.43 2.78 1.34
C THR A 28 -22.38 3.77 2.01
N ASN A 29 -23.04 4.64 1.24
CA ASN A 29 -23.99 5.64 1.74
C ASN A 29 -23.42 6.56 2.84
N GLY A 30 -22.13 6.85 2.77
CA GLY A 30 -21.42 7.73 3.71
C GLY A 30 -20.93 7.03 4.98
N ASP A 31 -21.10 5.71 5.10
CA ASP A 31 -20.56 4.93 6.20
C ASP A 31 -19.04 4.80 6.06
N MET A 32 -18.31 5.37 7.02
CA MET A 32 -16.85 5.44 7.02
C MET A 32 -16.19 4.07 7.23
N GLU A 33 -16.74 3.24 8.12
CA GLU A 33 -16.16 1.92 8.42
C GLU A 33 -16.35 1.00 7.21
N LYS A 34 -17.57 0.98 6.65
CA LYS A 34 -17.83 0.24 5.42
C LYS A 34 -17.03 0.76 4.24
N ALA A 35 -16.80 2.08 4.14
CA ALA A 35 -15.99 2.65 3.06
C ALA A 35 -14.53 2.18 3.16
N VAL A 36 -13.97 2.06 4.37
CA VAL A 36 -12.64 1.50 4.58
C VAL A 36 -12.58 0.04 4.14
N GLU A 37 -13.57 -0.77 4.54
CA GLU A 37 -13.66 -2.18 4.15
C GLU A 37 -13.80 -2.33 2.63
N TYR A 38 -14.70 -1.57 2.01
CA TYR A 38 -14.87 -1.51 0.56
C TYR A 38 -13.57 -1.15 -0.17
N LEU A 39 -12.83 -0.15 0.33
CA LEU A 39 -11.54 0.24 -0.25
C LEU A 39 -10.48 -0.85 -0.11
N ARG A 40 -10.48 -1.60 1.00
CA ARG A 40 -9.57 -2.73 1.20
C ARG A 40 -9.84 -3.86 0.21
N GLU A 41 -11.10 -4.27 0.05
CA GLU A 41 -11.49 -5.29 -0.93
C GLU A 41 -11.14 -4.88 -2.36
N LYS A 42 -11.46 -3.63 -2.72
CA LYS A 42 -11.12 -3.07 -4.04
C LYS A 42 -9.61 -2.97 -4.25
N GLY A 43 -8.85 -2.68 -3.20
CA GLY A 43 -7.39 -2.66 -3.20
C GLY A 43 -6.82 -4.02 -3.56
N LEU A 44 -7.32 -5.09 -2.94
CA LEU A 44 -6.92 -6.49 -3.23
C LEU A 44 -7.21 -6.86 -4.69
N ALA A 45 -8.40 -6.51 -5.20
CA ALA A 45 -8.74 -6.76 -6.60
C ALA A 45 -7.84 -5.99 -7.58
N THR A 46 -7.43 -4.77 -7.22
CA THR A 46 -6.50 -3.96 -8.02
C THR A 46 -5.08 -4.55 -7.99
N ALA A 47 -4.63 -5.04 -6.84
CA ALA A 47 -3.35 -5.72 -6.70
C ALA A 47 -3.30 -6.98 -7.58
N ALA A 48 -4.35 -7.80 -7.57
CA ALA A 48 -4.47 -8.98 -8.43
C ALA A 48 -4.34 -8.64 -9.92
N LYS A 49 -4.93 -7.51 -10.37
CA LYS A 49 -4.79 -7.03 -11.77
C LYS A 49 -3.38 -6.54 -12.10
N LYS A 50 -2.63 -6.06 -11.11
CA LYS A 50 -1.24 -5.59 -11.29
C LYS A 50 -0.22 -6.74 -11.25
N ALA A 51 -0.57 -7.90 -10.73
CA ALA A 51 0.35 -9.04 -10.60
C ALA A 51 0.94 -9.53 -11.93
N GLY A 52 0.28 -9.26 -13.07
CA GLY A 52 0.81 -9.57 -14.40
C GLY A 52 1.84 -8.58 -14.94
N ARG A 53 2.13 -7.49 -14.22
CA ARG A 53 3.12 -6.49 -14.64
C ARG A 53 4.52 -6.92 -14.23
N VAL A 54 5.49 -6.60 -15.06
CA VAL A 54 6.90 -6.86 -14.77
C VAL A 54 7.41 -5.82 -13.77
N ALA A 55 7.87 -6.28 -12.61
CA ALA A 55 8.57 -5.48 -11.61
C ALA A 55 10.06 -5.84 -11.66
N ALA A 56 10.84 -5.08 -12.44
CA ALA A 56 12.26 -5.36 -12.66
C ALA A 56 13.20 -4.47 -11.82
N GLU A 57 12.67 -3.44 -11.16
CA GLU A 57 13.39 -2.59 -10.22
C GLU A 57 13.12 -3.07 -8.79
N GLY A 58 13.84 -2.56 -7.79
CA GLY A 58 13.62 -3.01 -6.41
C GLY A 58 14.74 -2.70 -5.44
N LEU A 59 14.72 -3.41 -4.32
CA LEU A 59 15.74 -3.35 -3.28
C LEU A 59 16.06 -4.76 -2.78
N VAL A 60 17.33 -4.96 -2.42
CA VAL A 60 17.78 -6.09 -1.61
C VAL A 60 18.18 -5.54 -0.25
N ASP A 61 17.59 -6.07 0.82
CA ASP A 61 17.94 -5.72 2.20
C ASP A 61 18.48 -6.95 2.95
N ALA A 62 19.32 -6.67 3.95
CA ALA A 62 20.02 -7.67 4.74
C ALA A 62 19.77 -7.44 6.23
N TYR A 63 19.28 -8.46 6.93
CA TYR A 63 19.12 -8.44 8.37
C TYR A 63 20.04 -9.46 9.04
N ILE A 64 20.74 -9.01 10.10
CA ILE A 64 21.64 -9.85 10.88
C ILE A 64 21.20 -9.83 12.34
N HIS A 65 20.93 -11.01 12.89
CA HIS A 65 20.49 -11.19 14.28
C HIS A 65 21.46 -12.06 15.10
N GLY A 66 21.42 -11.87 16.41
CA GLY A 66 22.14 -12.70 17.37
C GLY A 66 23.66 -12.70 17.16
N ASP A 67 24.28 -11.52 17.01
CA ASP A 67 25.73 -11.36 16.86
C ASP A 67 26.32 -12.07 15.63
N GLY A 68 25.59 -12.08 14.52
CA GLY A 68 26.06 -12.70 13.27
C GLY A 68 25.71 -14.18 13.13
N ARG A 69 24.87 -14.74 14.02
CA ARG A 69 24.45 -16.14 13.95
C ARG A 69 23.34 -16.40 12.93
N ILE A 70 22.51 -15.39 12.66
CA ILE A 70 21.39 -15.50 11.72
C ILE A 70 21.50 -14.33 10.75
N GLY A 71 21.53 -14.64 9.45
CA GLY A 71 21.51 -13.66 8.37
C GLY A 71 20.33 -13.94 7.43
N VAL A 72 19.60 -12.90 7.08
CA VAL A 72 18.48 -12.93 6.13
C VAL A 72 18.80 -11.95 5.00
N LEU A 73 18.53 -12.36 3.76
CA LEU A 73 18.52 -11.48 2.59
C LEU A 73 17.12 -11.53 1.98
N VAL A 74 16.55 -10.36 1.70
CA VAL A 74 15.24 -10.23 1.07
C VAL A 74 15.38 -9.35 -0.16
N GLU A 75 14.91 -9.85 -1.30
CA GLU A 75 14.70 -9.05 -2.51
C GLU A 75 13.22 -8.72 -2.65
N VAL A 76 12.90 -7.43 -2.77
CA VAL A 76 11.55 -6.95 -3.05
C VAL A 76 11.56 -6.10 -4.30
N ASN A 77 10.87 -6.57 -5.34
CA ASN A 77 10.78 -5.88 -6.61
C ASN A 77 9.57 -4.92 -6.70
N VAL A 78 9.71 -3.87 -7.51
CA VAL A 78 8.69 -2.88 -7.83
C VAL A 78 8.83 -2.43 -9.30
N GLU A 79 7.77 -1.84 -9.86
CA GLU A 79 7.72 -1.48 -11.29
C GLU A 79 8.74 -0.38 -11.68
N THR A 80 9.12 0.53 -10.78
CA THR A 80 9.98 1.68 -11.11
C THR A 80 11.00 1.98 -10.02
N ASP A 81 12.15 2.53 -10.43
CA ASP A 81 13.25 2.90 -9.53
C ASP A 81 12.85 4.03 -8.55
N PHE A 82 11.98 4.96 -8.97
CA PHE A 82 11.45 6.01 -8.11
C PHE A 82 10.64 5.44 -6.94
N ALA A 83 9.88 4.36 -7.17
CA ALA A 83 9.14 3.69 -6.11
C ALA A 83 10.10 2.97 -5.14
N ALA A 84 11.14 2.31 -5.67
CA ALA A 84 12.19 1.69 -4.84
C ALA A 84 12.93 2.71 -3.96
N LYS A 85 13.07 3.96 -4.45
CA LYS A 85 13.70 5.07 -3.72
C LYS A 85 12.73 5.81 -2.77
N ASN A 86 11.49 5.37 -2.61
CA ASN A 86 10.60 5.94 -1.60
C ASN A 86 11.00 5.46 -0.19
N GLN A 87 10.90 6.34 0.81
CA GLN A 87 11.21 6.01 2.20
C GLN A 87 10.27 4.96 2.77
N GLU A 88 8.98 5.05 2.50
CA GLU A 88 7.97 4.08 2.96
C GLU A 88 8.25 2.69 2.37
N PHE A 89 8.71 2.63 1.12
CA PHE A 89 9.09 1.36 0.49
C PHE A 89 10.33 0.75 1.13
N ARG A 90 11.37 1.54 1.40
CA ARG A 90 12.56 1.08 2.12
C ARG A 90 12.24 0.54 3.51
N GLU A 91 11.41 1.25 4.26
CA GLU A 91 10.96 0.82 5.59
C GLU A 91 10.20 -0.49 5.51
N PHE A 92 9.29 -0.63 4.53
CA PHE A 92 8.58 -1.88 4.28
C PHE A 92 9.51 -3.06 3.97
N VAL A 93 10.52 -2.87 3.10
CA VAL A 93 11.49 -3.96 2.78
C VAL A 93 12.27 -4.37 4.02
N LYS A 94 12.69 -3.40 4.83
CA LYS A 94 13.41 -3.65 6.08
C LYS A 94 12.55 -4.41 7.10
N ASP A 95 11.27 -4.09 7.20
CA ASP A 95 10.34 -4.77 8.12
C ASP A 95 10.02 -6.20 7.69
N ILE A 96 10.27 -6.56 6.42
CA ILE A 96 10.18 -7.95 5.94
C ILE A 96 11.44 -8.75 6.27
N ALA A 97 12.61 -8.11 6.28
CA ALA A 97 13.92 -8.74 6.47
C ALA A 97 14.20 -9.14 7.93
#